data_AF-A0A2C1L2B2-F1
#
_entry.id   AF-A0A2C1L2B2-F1
#
_cell.length_a   1.000
_cell.length_b   1.000
_cell.length_c   1.000
_cell.angle_alpha   90.00
_cell.angle_beta   90.00
_cell.angle_gamma   90.00
#
_symmetry.space_group_name_H-M   'P 1'
#
loop_
_entity.id
_entity.type
_entity.pdbx_description
1 polymer ?
#
loop_
_entity_poly.entity_id
_entity_poly.type
_entity_poly.pdbx_seq_one_letter_code
_entity_poly.pdbx_strand_id
1 'polypeptide(L)'
;MTIYQQIIEVLKEKKGETLTSAEIKDLLITKFNTNPGSIILSDYCYNRYNNGIAFTKHLFIYINRSTYRYVGENYPYTGLIFHKAKGAEFESVVGEWDKGKLQLYKDQSTIGISQIKKLYEEYLEMLRFEMNVLGCKATELRHLIGRLGEFFCVLYTNGELAKVTNQHGFDVMKDGRRISVKTTAQDNSFITINKNTFDQFDDFFVVQYKDDDFKVLFYGPKEEIPSPRTYGNKYEVTISSLKKLSNTF
;
A
#
# COMPACT_ATOMS: atom_id res chain seq x y z
N MET A 1 11.95 -32.81 -19.28
CA MET A 1 11.01 -32.01 -18.46
C MET A 1 11.57 -30.61 -18.31
N THR A 2 10.73 -29.57 -18.39
CA THR A 2 11.18 -28.17 -18.19
C THR A 2 11.43 -27.87 -16.71
N ILE A 3 12.27 -26.87 -16.38
CA ILE A 3 12.50 -26.42 -14.99
C ILE A 3 11.17 -26.07 -14.30
N TYR A 4 10.26 -25.43 -15.04
CA TYR A 4 8.92 -25.11 -14.54
C TYR A 4 8.15 -26.33 -14.05
N GLN A 5 8.09 -27.39 -14.88
CA GLN A 5 7.41 -28.64 -14.53
C GLN A 5 8.11 -29.37 -13.37
N GLN A 6 9.44 -29.33 -13.32
CA GLN A 6 10.20 -29.88 -12.21
C GLN A 6 9.86 -29.22 -10.88
N ILE A 7 9.73 -27.89 -10.86
CA ILE A 7 9.34 -27.13 -9.66
C ILE A 7 7.97 -27.58 -9.17
N ILE A 8 6.98 -27.66 -10.07
CA ILE A 8 5.62 -28.11 -9.73
C ILE A 8 5.65 -29.51 -9.12
N GLU A 9 6.39 -30.44 -9.73
CA GLU A 9 6.45 -31.81 -9.27
C GLU A 9 7.12 -31.96 -7.89
N VAL A 10 8.19 -31.20 -7.65
CA VAL A 10 8.95 -31.24 -6.38
C VAL A 10 8.20 -30.54 -5.25
N LEU A 11 7.46 -29.47 -5.55
CA LEU A 11 6.79 -28.65 -4.54
C LEU A 11 5.30 -28.95 -4.39
N LYS A 12 4.74 -29.93 -5.10
CA LYS A 12 3.29 -30.22 -5.11
C LYS A 12 2.65 -30.32 -3.72
N GLU A 13 3.35 -30.91 -2.74
CA GLU A 13 2.89 -31.09 -1.36
C GLU A 13 3.28 -29.92 -0.43
N LYS A 14 3.99 -28.92 -0.95
CA LYS A 14 4.55 -27.78 -0.19
C LYS A 14 3.77 -26.49 -0.40
N LYS A 15 2.53 -26.58 -0.91
CA LYS A 15 1.69 -25.41 -1.19
C LYS A 15 1.40 -24.65 0.10
N GLY A 16 1.70 -23.35 0.10
CA GLY A 16 1.61 -22.47 1.27
C GLY A 16 2.91 -22.33 2.05
N GLU A 17 3.89 -23.23 1.86
CA GLU A 17 5.18 -23.15 2.55
C GLU A 17 6.00 -21.96 2.04
N THR A 18 6.76 -21.38 2.96
CA THR A 18 7.80 -20.39 2.66
C THR A 18 9.14 -21.11 2.63
N LEU A 19 9.82 -21.03 1.50
CA LEU A 19 11.04 -21.76 1.18
C LEU A 19 12.12 -20.79 0.69
N THR A 20 13.36 -21.13 0.96
CA THR A 20 14.51 -20.43 0.41
C THR A 20 14.83 -20.91 -1.00
N SER A 21 15.52 -20.05 -1.75
CA SER A 21 16.05 -20.38 -3.08
C SER A 21 17.00 -21.58 -3.03
N ALA A 22 17.79 -21.71 -1.97
CA ALA A 22 18.72 -22.83 -1.78
C ALA A 22 17.94 -24.15 -1.62
N GLU A 23 16.97 -24.21 -0.72
CA GLU A 23 16.15 -25.41 -0.50
C GLU A 23 15.46 -25.89 -1.79
N ILE A 24 14.87 -24.96 -2.54
CA ILE A 24 14.19 -25.30 -3.81
C ILE A 24 15.21 -25.82 -4.84
N LYS A 25 16.39 -25.20 -4.94
CA LYS A 25 17.45 -25.63 -5.85
C LYS A 25 17.96 -27.02 -5.48
N ASP A 26 18.22 -27.28 -4.20
CA ASP A 26 18.70 -28.57 -3.71
C ASP A 26 17.71 -29.68 -4.06
N LEU A 27 16.41 -29.46 -3.85
CA LEU A 27 15.39 -30.45 -4.24
C LEU A 27 15.38 -30.74 -5.75
N LEU A 28 15.56 -29.71 -6.60
CA LEU A 28 15.61 -29.86 -8.05
C LEU A 28 16.88 -30.58 -8.52
N ILE A 29 18.03 -30.28 -7.89
CA ILE A 29 19.31 -30.94 -8.17
C ILE A 29 19.22 -32.41 -7.77
N THR A 30 18.77 -32.71 -6.55
CA THR A 30 18.68 -34.08 -6.03
C THR A 30 17.74 -34.94 -6.87
N LYS A 31 16.59 -34.40 -7.32
CA LYS A 31 15.60 -35.19 -8.05
C LYS A 31 15.84 -35.25 -9.56
N PHE A 32 16.35 -34.19 -10.18
CA PHE A 32 16.43 -34.07 -11.63
C PHE A 32 17.81 -33.70 -12.17
N ASN A 33 18.81 -33.54 -11.31
CA ASN A 33 20.16 -33.11 -11.68
C ASN A 33 20.17 -31.78 -12.46
N THR A 34 19.26 -30.86 -12.10
CA THR A 34 19.09 -29.58 -12.79
C THR A 34 20.22 -28.61 -12.46
N ASN A 35 20.73 -27.90 -13.47
CA ASN A 35 21.77 -26.89 -13.30
C ASN A 35 21.29 -25.75 -12.36
N PRO A 36 21.94 -25.52 -11.19
CA PRO A 36 21.54 -24.49 -10.23
C PRO A 36 21.54 -23.07 -10.80
N GLY A 37 22.42 -22.79 -11.77
CA GLY A 37 22.55 -21.48 -12.41
C GLY A 37 21.40 -21.13 -13.35
N SER A 38 20.69 -22.14 -13.86
CA SER A 38 19.52 -21.95 -14.72
C SER A 38 18.21 -21.78 -13.94
N ILE A 39 18.23 -21.92 -12.62
CA ILE A 39 17.06 -21.81 -11.75
C ILE A 39 16.90 -20.36 -11.29
N ILE A 40 16.01 -19.64 -11.96
CA ILE A 40 15.67 -18.23 -11.67
C ILE A 40 14.23 -18.18 -11.13
N LEU A 41 14.07 -18.37 -9.81
CA LEU A 41 12.74 -18.46 -9.18
C LEU A 41 11.91 -17.17 -9.29
N SER A 42 12.59 -16.02 -9.34
CA SER A 42 11.94 -14.73 -9.53
C SER A 42 11.15 -14.62 -10.84
N ASP A 43 11.51 -15.41 -11.87
CA ASP A 43 10.81 -15.40 -13.16
C ASP A 43 9.44 -16.08 -13.07
N TYR A 44 9.18 -16.82 -11.99
CA TYR A 44 7.92 -17.52 -11.74
C TYR A 44 7.11 -16.88 -10.60
N CYS A 45 7.32 -15.60 -10.30
CA CYS A 45 6.66 -14.92 -9.19
C CYS A 45 5.47 -14.09 -9.65
N TYR A 46 4.36 -14.14 -8.90
CA TYR A 46 3.19 -13.27 -9.15
C TYR A 46 3.52 -11.78 -8.95
N ASN A 47 4.34 -11.44 -7.95
CA ASN A 47 4.61 -10.06 -7.53
C ASN A 47 5.96 -9.50 -8.00
N ARG A 48 6.62 -10.16 -8.97
CA ARG A 48 7.95 -9.78 -9.47
C ARG A 48 8.00 -9.92 -10.98
N TYR A 49 8.33 -8.82 -11.64
CA TYR A 49 8.53 -8.79 -13.09
C TYR A 49 10.02 -8.59 -13.40
N ASN A 50 10.54 -9.39 -14.34
CA ASN A 50 11.92 -9.31 -14.82
C ASN A 50 11.93 -9.02 -16.33
N ASN A 51 12.97 -8.35 -16.83
CA ASN A 51 13.07 -8.08 -18.26
C ASN A 51 13.38 -9.36 -19.03
N GLY A 52 12.73 -9.55 -20.17
CA GLY A 52 13.00 -10.67 -21.09
C GLY A 52 12.18 -11.94 -20.83
N ILE A 53 11.20 -11.91 -19.92
CA ILE A 53 10.27 -13.03 -19.70
C ILE A 53 8.88 -12.71 -20.26
N ALA A 54 8.14 -13.73 -20.69
CA ALA A 54 6.77 -13.57 -21.17
C ALA A 54 5.75 -13.22 -20.07
N PHE A 55 6.14 -13.35 -18.79
CA PHE A 55 5.28 -13.11 -17.61
C PHE A 55 3.93 -13.86 -17.65
N THR A 56 3.97 -15.12 -18.05
CA THR A 56 2.79 -16.01 -18.18
C THR A 56 2.77 -17.16 -17.19
N LYS A 57 3.86 -17.38 -16.45
CA LYS A 57 4.06 -18.54 -15.58
C LYS A 57 4.30 -18.07 -14.16
N HIS A 58 3.45 -18.49 -13.23
CA HIS A 58 3.48 -18.00 -11.85
C HIS A 58 3.25 -19.15 -10.87
N LEU A 59 4.15 -19.27 -9.89
CA LEU A 59 4.16 -20.32 -8.87
C LEU A 59 4.43 -19.76 -7.47
N PHE A 60 5.09 -18.60 -7.39
CA PHE A 60 5.61 -18.07 -6.14
C PHE A 60 5.11 -16.66 -5.83
N ILE A 61 5.12 -16.31 -4.56
CA ILE A 61 5.12 -14.93 -4.09
C ILE A 61 6.50 -14.67 -3.49
N TYR A 62 7.23 -13.71 -4.04
CA TYR A 62 8.49 -13.24 -3.49
C TYR A 62 8.24 -12.55 -2.15
N ILE A 63 8.96 -12.96 -1.10
CA ILE A 63 8.83 -12.39 0.24
C ILE A 63 9.96 -11.40 0.52
N ASN A 64 11.20 -11.89 0.42
CA ASN A 64 12.41 -11.09 0.60
C ASN A 64 13.60 -11.80 -0.05
N ARG A 65 14.82 -11.33 0.22
CA ARG A 65 16.04 -11.86 -0.39
C ARG A 65 16.11 -13.38 -0.23
N SER A 66 16.06 -14.06 -1.37
CA SER A 66 16.14 -15.52 -1.49
C SER A 66 14.99 -16.30 -0.87
N THR A 67 13.87 -15.67 -0.51
CA THR A 67 12.73 -16.33 0.16
C THR A 67 11.45 -16.17 -0.64
N TYR A 68 10.75 -17.28 -0.83
CA TYR A 68 9.57 -17.38 -1.69
C TYR A 68 8.49 -18.20 -1.00
N ARG A 69 7.24 -17.76 -1.09
CA ARG A 69 6.09 -18.59 -0.73
C ARG A 69 5.59 -19.32 -1.96
N TYR A 70 5.56 -20.65 -1.93
CA TYR A 70 5.01 -21.45 -3.01
C TYR A 70 3.49 -21.48 -2.93
N VAL A 71 2.81 -21.03 -4.00
CA VAL A 71 1.34 -20.97 -4.08
C VAL A 71 0.77 -21.78 -5.25
N GLY A 72 1.62 -22.15 -6.20
CA GLY A 72 1.25 -22.92 -7.38
C GLY A 72 0.60 -22.09 -8.50
N GLU A 73 0.16 -22.79 -9.53
CA GLU A 73 -0.51 -22.21 -10.70
C GLU A 73 -1.90 -21.68 -10.35
N ASN A 74 -2.33 -20.65 -11.09
CA ASN A 74 -3.68 -20.06 -11.01
C ASN A 74 -4.11 -19.66 -9.59
N TYR A 75 -3.16 -19.27 -8.73
CA TYR A 75 -3.45 -18.76 -7.41
C TYR A 75 -4.19 -17.41 -7.56
N PRO A 76 -5.34 -17.18 -6.88
CA PRO A 76 -6.12 -15.96 -7.00
C PRO A 76 -5.46 -14.80 -6.24
N TYR A 77 -4.24 -14.44 -6.65
CA TYR A 77 -3.43 -13.43 -6.00
C TYR A 77 -4.07 -12.04 -6.12
N THR A 78 -4.01 -11.28 -5.04
CA THR A 78 -4.23 -9.82 -5.06
C THR A 78 -2.98 -9.14 -4.50
N GLY A 79 -2.33 -8.32 -5.34
CA GLY A 79 -1.11 -7.62 -4.95
C GLY A 79 -0.42 -6.89 -6.09
N LEU A 80 0.48 -5.98 -5.74
CA LEU A 80 1.30 -5.23 -6.68
C LEU A 80 2.41 -6.08 -7.29
N ILE A 81 2.82 -5.71 -8.50
CA ILE A 81 3.91 -6.31 -9.25
C ILE A 81 5.08 -5.34 -9.28
N PHE A 82 6.23 -5.80 -8.80
CA PHE A 82 7.42 -4.96 -8.67
C PHE A 82 8.49 -5.34 -9.70
N HIS A 83 9.11 -4.33 -10.29
CA HIS A 83 10.25 -4.46 -11.17
C HIS A 83 11.42 -3.58 -10.69
N LYS A 84 12.60 -4.18 -10.58
CA LYS A 84 13.84 -3.45 -10.34
C LYS A 84 14.65 -3.38 -11.63
N ALA A 85 14.64 -2.21 -12.27
CA ALA A 85 15.46 -1.99 -13.46
C ALA A 85 16.96 -2.08 -13.13
N LYS A 86 17.77 -2.47 -14.11
CA LYS A 86 19.22 -2.58 -13.93
C LYS A 86 19.80 -1.21 -13.54
N GLY A 87 20.50 -1.15 -12.41
CA GLY A 87 21.10 0.07 -11.88
C GLY A 87 20.13 0.98 -11.10
N ALA A 88 18.85 0.64 -10.99
CA ALA A 88 17.92 1.39 -10.14
C ALA A 88 18.19 1.10 -8.66
N GLU A 89 18.11 2.13 -7.81
CA GLU A 89 18.21 1.97 -6.35
C GLU A 89 16.97 1.27 -5.79
N PHE A 90 15.80 1.71 -6.23
CA PHE A 90 14.49 1.26 -5.77
C PHE A 90 13.72 0.50 -6.84
N GLU A 91 12.67 -0.19 -6.40
CA GLU A 91 11.77 -0.93 -7.27
C GLU A 91 10.62 -0.04 -7.70
N SER A 92 10.12 -0.28 -8.90
CA SER A 92 8.95 0.39 -9.46
C SER A 92 7.78 -0.59 -9.51
N VAL A 93 6.57 -0.06 -9.33
CA VAL A 93 5.34 -0.83 -9.54
C VAL A 93 5.01 -0.82 -11.03
N VAL A 94 4.85 -1.99 -11.63
CA VAL A 94 4.60 -2.17 -13.07
C VAL A 94 3.23 -2.78 -13.37
N GLY A 95 2.47 -3.12 -12.34
CA GLY A 95 1.13 -3.66 -12.48
C GLY A 95 0.59 -4.17 -11.17
N GLU A 96 -0.56 -4.83 -11.25
CA GLU A 96 -1.23 -5.46 -10.12
C GLU A 96 -1.98 -6.73 -10.55
N TRP A 97 -2.26 -7.57 -9.56
CA TRP A 97 -3.23 -8.63 -9.65
C TRP A 97 -4.43 -8.29 -8.78
N ASP A 98 -5.64 -8.50 -9.30
CA ASP A 98 -6.88 -8.48 -8.50
C ASP A 98 -7.62 -9.81 -8.65
N LYS A 99 -7.60 -10.61 -7.58
CA LYS A 99 -8.26 -11.93 -7.52
C LYS A 99 -7.87 -12.83 -8.70
N GLY A 100 -6.58 -12.84 -9.04
CA GLY A 100 -6.03 -13.62 -10.15
C GLY A 100 -6.18 -12.97 -11.54
N LYS A 101 -6.69 -11.75 -11.65
CA LYS A 101 -6.72 -10.99 -12.91
C LYS A 101 -5.52 -10.05 -12.98
N LEU A 102 -4.70 -10.21 -14.01
CA LEU A 102 -3.51 -9.39 -14.24
C LEU A 102 -3.87 -8.08 -14.94
N GLN A 103 -3.36 -6.98 -14.40
CA GLN A 103 -3.34 -5.67 -15.05
C GLN A 103 -1.92 -5.08 -15.01
N LEU A 104 -1.29 -4.97 -16.18
CA LEU A 104 0.00 -4.27 -16.32
C LEU A 104 -0.23 -2.79 -16.62
N TYR A 105 0.57 -1.94 -15.98
CA TYR A 105 0.49 -0.50 -16.15
C TYR A 105 1.27 -0.05 -17.38
N LYS A 106 0.65 0.83 -18.18
CA LYS A 106 1.36 1.56 -19.25
C LYS A 106 2.19 2.70 -18.66
N ASP A 107 1.63 3.39 -17.66
CA ASP A 107 2.27 4.48 -16.92
C ASP A 107 2.30 4.17 -15.42
N GLN A 108 3.46 4.36 -14.77
CA GLN A 108 3.83 3.78 -13.46
C GLN A 108 3.09 4.35 -12.24
N SER A 109 2.10 5.24 -12.41
CA SER A 109 1.64 6.12 -11.33
C SER A 109 0.42 5.66 -10.55
N THR A 110 -0.47 4.81 -11.07
CA THR A 110 -1.74 4.52 -10.36
C THR A 110 -1.69 3.19 -9.58
N ILE A 111 -2.39 3.10 -8.44
CA ILE A 111 -2.65 1.85 -7.71
C ILE A 111 -4.16 1.63 -7.77
N GLY A 112 -4.62 0.44 -8.12
CA GLY A 112 -6.04 0.13 -8.15
C GLY A 112 -6.67 0.19 -6.76
N ILE A 113 -7.96 0.53 -6.72
CA ILE A 113 -8.74 0.63 -5.47
C ILE A 113 -8.73 -0.68 -4.69
N SER A 114 -8.73 -1.83 -5.38
CA SER A 114 -8.64 -3.15 -4.75
C SER A 114 -7.35 -3.31 -3.92
N GLN A 115 -6.23 -2.76 -4.39
CA GLN A 115 -4.97 -2.78 -3.65
C GLN A 115 -4.97 -1.80 -2.49
N ILE A 116 -5.55 -0.61 -2.65
CA ILE A 116 -5.69 0.35 -1.54
C ILE A 116 -6.55 -0.26 -0.44
N LYS A 117 -7.64 -0.93 -0.80
CA LYS A 117 -8.47 -1.67 0.16
C LYS A 117 -7.67 -2.75 0.89
N LYS A 118 -6.89 -3.55 0.16
CA LYS A 118 -6.04 -4.58 0.75
C LYS A 118 -5.01 -3.98 1.72
N LEU A 119 -4.31 -2.91 1.32
CA LEU A 119 -3.34 -2.22 2.16
C LEU A 119 -3.98 -1.60 3.39
N TYR A 120 -5.19 -1.04 3.26
CA TYR A 120 -5.98 -0.52 4.37
C TYR A 120 -6.27 -1.63 5.40
N GLU A 121 -6.75 -2.79 4.94
CA GLU A 121 -7.03 -3.95 5.79
C GLU A 121 -5.75 -4.45 6.50
N GLU A 122 -4.65 -4.64 5.76
CA GLU A 122 -3.36 -5.08 6.32
C GLU A 122 -2.81 -4.09 7.36
N TYR A 123 -2.87 -2.78 7.08
CA TYR A 123 -2.38 -1.75 8.00
C TYR A 123 -3.30 -1.60 9.23
N LEU A 124 -4.60 -1.81 9.07
CA LEU A 124 -5.56 -1.77 10.17
C LEU A 124 -5.36 -2.95 11.12
N GLU A 125 -5.08 -4.15 10.59
CA GLU A 125 -4.70 -5.31 11.41
C GLU A 125 -3.43 -5.04 12.21
N MET A 126 -2.41 -4.44 11.59
CA MET A 126 -1.19 -4.03 12.31
C MET A 126 -1.46 -2.98 13.38
N LEU A 127 -2.29 -1.97 13.09
CA LEU A 127 -2.69 -0.96 14.09
C LEU A 127 -3.37 -1.61 15.30
N ARG A 128 -4.31 -2.53 15.04
CA ARG A 128 -5.00 -3.27 16.10
C ARG A 128 -4.05 -4.15 16.90
N PHE A 129 -3.07 -4.78 16.26
CA PHE A 129 -2.06 -5.58 16.96
C PHE A 129 -1.20 -4.71 17.90
N GLU A 130 -0.67 -3.60 17.40
CA GLU A 130 0.12 -2.63 18.18
C GLU A 130 -0.67 -2.11 19.40
N MET A 131 -1.96 -1.81 19.21
CA MET A 131 -2.80 -1.27 20.30
C MET A 131 -3.26 -2.34 21.30
N ASN A 132 -3.79 -3.45 20.81
CA ASN A 132 -4.50 -4.43 21.66
C ASN A 132 -3.58 -5.52 22.21
N VAL A 133 -2.45 -5.79 21.55
CA VAL A 133 -1.48 -6.80 21.98
C VAL A 133 -0.25 -6.16 22.60
N LEU A 134 0.29 -5.11 21.98
CA LEU A 134 1.51 -4.44 22.46
C LEU A 134 1.23 -3.25 23.39
N GLY A 135 -0.02 -2.80 23.50
CA GLY A 135 -0.44 -1.77 24.43
C GLY A 135 -0.08 -0.34 24.03
N CYS A 136 0.27 -0.10 22.75
CA CYS A 136 0.59 1.24 22.25
C CYS A 136 -0.66 2.11 22.13
N LYS A 137 -0.52 3.42 22.34
CA LYS A 137 -1.63 4.37 22.10
C LYS A 137 -1.65 4.77 20.62
N ALA A 138 -2.83 4.96 20.04
CA ALA A 138 -2.97 5.46 18.67
C ALA A 138 -2.22 6.79 18.44
N THR A 139 -2.15 7.66 19.46
CA THR A 139 -1.40 8.93 19.41
C THR A 139 0.12 8.77 19.32
N GLU A 140 0.66 7.59 19.63
CA GLU A 140 2.07 7.23 19.47
C GLU A 140 2.35 6.65 18.08
N LEU A 141 1.31 6.08 17.43
CA LEU A 141 1.35 5.45 16.11
C LEU A 141 1.01 6.41 14.96
N ARG A 142 1.44 7.68 15.07
CA ARG A 142 1.04 8.79 14.17
C ARG A 142 1.26 8.49 12.68
N HIS A 143 2.37 7.84 12.32
CA HIS A 143 2.66 7.50 10.93
C HIS A 143 1.69 6.44 10.39
N LEU A 144 1.36 5.43 11.19
CA LEU A 144 0.47 4.35 10.80
C LEU A 144 -0.95 4.85 10.60
N ILE A 145 -1.49 5.60 11.57
CA ILE A 145 -2.83 6.19 11.45
C ILE A 145 -2.89 7.27 10.35
N GLY A 146 -1.77 7.97 10.11
CA GLY A 146 -1.63 8.91 8.99
C GLY A 146 -1.86 8.20 7.66
N ARG A 147 -1.10 7.12 7.41
CA ARG A 147 -1.24 6.32 6.19
C ARG A 147 -2.62 5.69 6.04
N LEU A 148 -3.18 5.17 7.13
CA LEU A 148 -4.56 4.63 7.12
C LEU A 148 -5.59 5.70 6.78
N GLY A 149 -5.42 6.94 7.24
CA GLY A 149 -6.31 8.04 6.86
C GLY A 149 -6.21 8.42 5.38
N GLU A 150 -5.03 8.35 4.78
CA GLU A 150 -4.85 8.53 3.33
C GLU A 150 -5.58 7.42 2.55
N PHE A 151 -5.39 6.16 2.93
CA PHE A 151 -6.10 5.03 2.33
C PHE A 151 -7.62 5.17 2.49
N PHE A 152 -8.07 5.53 3.69
CA PHE A 152 -9.48 5.78 3.97
C PHE A 152 -10.03 6.91 3.08
N CYS A 153 -9.29 8.00 2.90
CA CYS A 153 -9.68 9.10 2.00
C CYS A 153 -9.84 8.62 0.55
N VAL A 154 -8.89 7.81 0.05
CA VAL A 154 -9.00 7.19 -1.28
C VAL A 154 -10.27 6.34 -1.39
N LEU A 155 -10.55 5.47 -0.41
CA LEU A 155 -11.72 4.60 -0.41
C LEU A 155 -13.03 5.39 -0.28
N TYR A 156 -13.03 6.46 0.52
CA TYR A 156 -14.19 7.31 0.76
C TYR A 156 -14.55 8.14 -0.48
N THR A 157 -13.54 8.67 -1.18
CA THR A 157 -13.73 9.56 -2.34
C THR A 157 -13.71 8.83 -3.67
N ASN A 158 -13.35 7.54 -3.69
CA ASN A 158 -13.02 6.81 -4.92
C ASN A 158 -11.97 7.57 -5.76
N GLY A 159 -10.94 8.07 -5.07
CA GLY A 159 -9.82 8.82 -5.62
C GLY A 159 -8.59 7.96 -5.89
N GLU A 160 -7.43 8.60 -6.00
CA GLU A 160 -6.14 7.98 -6.27
C GLU A 160 -5.07 8.52 -5.31
N LEU A 161 -4.17 7.65 -4.81
CA LEU A 161 -3.07 8.07 -3.95
C LEU A 161 -2.02 8.86 -4.76
N ALA A 162 -1.58 10.02 -4.26
CA ALA A 162 -0.52 10.80 -4.88
C ALA A 162 0.83 10.08 -4.70
N LYS A 163 1.50 9.70 -5.81
CA LYS A 163 2.71 8.87 -5.77
C LYS A 163 4.04 9.60 -5.99
N VAL A 164 4.03 10.87 -6.42
CA VAL A 164 5.30 11.50 -6.80
C VAL A 164 6.13 11.78 -5.55
N THR A 165 7.31 11.17 -5.47
CA THR A 165 8.31 11.50 -4.44
C THR A 165 8.63 12.99 -4.53
N ASN A 166 8.49 13.72 -3.42
CA ASN A 166 8.54 15.20 -3.32
C ASN A 166 7.31 15.96 -3.83
N GLN A 167 6.15 15.32 -3.98
CA GLN A 167 4.88 16.05 -4.11
C GLN A 167 4.54 16.65 -2.76
N HIS A 168 4.68 17.97 -2.65
CA HIS A 168 4.39 18.67 -1.42
C HIS A 168 2.90 19.05 -1.39
N GLY A 169 2.27 18.84 -0.22
CA GLY A 169 1.04 19.52 0.17
C GLY A 169 -0.28 18.79 -0.02
N PHE A 170 -0.32 17.67 -0.74
CA PHE A 170 -1.53 16.83 -0.87
C PHE A 170 -1.19 15.35 -0.96
N ASP A 171 -2.16 14.50 -0.63
CA ASP A 171 -1.95 13.07 -0.43
C ASP A 171 -2.85 12.22 -1.36
N VAL A 172 -3.99 12.76 -1.79
CA VAL A 172 -4.98 12.08 -2.65
C VAL A 172 -5.40 13.01 -3.79
N MET A 173 -5.70 12.42 -4.95
CA MET A 173 -6.27 13.10 -6.12
C MET A 173 -7.66 12.57 -6.41
N LYS A 174 -8.62 13.45 -6.72
CA LYS A 174 -9.95 13.08 -7.18
C LYS A 174 -10.44 14.06 -8.23
N ASP A 175 -10.75 13.56 -9.43
CA ASP A 175 -11.31 14.36 -10.54
C ASP A 175 -10.51 15.66 -10.82
N GLY A 176 -9.17 15.57 -10.75
CA GLY A 176 -8.26 16.70 -10.94
C GLY A 176 -8.04 17.59 -9.72
N ARG A 177 -8.78 17.38 -8.62
CA ARG A 177 -8.62 18.11 -7.35
C ARG A 177 -7.60 17.41 -6.45
N ARG A 178 -6.77 18.21 -5.79
CA ARG A 178 -5.73 17.80 -4.83
C ARG A 178 -6.30 17.84 -3.42
N ILE A 179 -6.25 16.72 -2.72
CA ILE A 179 -6.79 16.57 -1.37
C ILE A 179 -5.64 16.41 -0.37
N SER A 180 -5.55 17.31 0.60
CA SER A 180 -4.65 17.14 1.76
C SER A 180 -5.37 16.39 2.88
N VAL A 181 -4.75 15.31 3.36
CA VAL A 181 -5.30 14.45 4.40
C VAL A 181 -4.64 14.77 5.73
N LYS A 182 -5.45 14.83 6.79
CA LYS A 182 -4.99 14.92 8.18
C LYS A 182 -5.73 13.92 9.04
N THR A 183 -4.95 13.05 9.69
CA THR A 183 -5.47 12.05 10.62
C THR A 183 -5.12 12.43 12.04
N THR A 184 -6.06 12.25 12.97
CA THR A 184 -5.83 12.44 14.41
C THR A 184 -6.48 11.32 15.21
N ALA A 185 -5.85 10.96 16.34
CA ALA A 185 -6.48 10.11 17.36
C ALA A 185 -6.84 10.91 18.63
N GLN A 186 -6.69 12.24 18.59
CA GLN A 186 -6.98 13.13 19.72
C GLN A 186 -8.43 13.60 19.67
N ASP A 187 -9.05 13.82 20.84
CA ASP A 187 -10.43 14.30 20.96
C ASP A 187 -10.54 15.83 21.06
N ASN A 188 -9.69 16.44 21.89
CA ASN A 188 -9.75 17.86 22.23
C ASN A 188 -8.42 18.54 21.90
N SER A 189 -8.18 18.76 20.61
CA SER A 189 -6.98 19.42 20.13
C SER A 189 -7.25 20.21 18.84
N PHE A 190 -6.18 20.58 18.14
CA PHE A 190 -6.20 21.29 16.88
C PHE A 190 -5.48 20.48 15.80
N ILE A 191 -5.97 20.61 14.57
CA ILE A 191 -5.31 20.13 13.36
C ILE A 191 -4.40 21.24 12.86
N THR A 192 -3.14 20.92 12.60
CA THR A 192 -2.19 21.88 12.05
C THR A 192 -2.11 21.75 10.53
N ILE A 193 -2.10 22.88 9.84
CA ILE A 193 -1.86 22.99 8.40
C ILE A 193 -0.63 23.86 8.18
N ASN A 194 0.31 23.39 7.36
CA ASN A 194 1.51 24.15 7.04
C ASN A 194 1.16 25.25 6.04
N LYS A 195 1.49 26.51 6.36
CA LYS A 195 1.19 27.65 5.48
C LYS A 195 1.92 27.55 4.14
N ASN A 196 3.14 27.01 4.14
CA ASN A 196 3.95 26.87 2.93
C ASN A 196 3.33 25.91 1.90
N THR A 197 2.42 25.04 2.33
CA THR A 197 1.79 24.03 1.48
C THR A 197 0.28 24.26 1.36
N PHE A 198 -0.25 25.38 1.87
CA PHE A 198 -1.70 25.65 1.86
C PHE A 198 -2.24 25.83 0.43
N ASP A 199 -1.44 26.42 -0.45
CA ASP A 199 -1.83 26.63 -1.85
C ASP A 199 -1.60 25.41 -2.75
N GLN A 200 -1.07 24.33 -2.18
CA GLN A 200 -0.73 23.11 -2.92
C GLN A 200 -1.88 22.10 -2.97
N PHE A 201 -2.98 22.35 -2.25
CA PHE A 201 -4.19 21.54 -2.30
C PHE A 201 -5.44 22.40 -2.56
N ASP A 202 -6.51 21.73 -2.98
CA ASP A 202 -7.81 22.30 -3.28
C ASP A 202 -8.83 21.90 -2.20
N ASP A 203 -8.79 20.65 -1.74
CA ASP A 203 -9.66 20.11 -0.69
C ASP A 203 -8.87 19.69 0.54
N PHE A 204 -9.52 19.81 1.70
CA PHE A 204 -9.00 19.35 2.98
C PHE A 204 -9.86 18.21 3.50
N PHE A 205 -9.22 17.10 3.88
CA PHE A 205 -9.87 15.92 4.41
C PHE A 205 -9.33 15.62 5.81
N VAL A 206 -10.17 15.74 6.82
CA VAL A 206 -9.81 15.46 8.21
C VAL A 206 -10.55 14.23 8.68
N VAL A 207 -9.81 13.25 9.17
CA VAL A 207 -10.34 12.01 9.72
C VAL A 207 -9.84 11.78 11.14
N GLN A 208 -10.74 11.34 12.01
CA GLN A 208 -10.44 10.97 13.39
C GLN A 208 -10.47 9.45 13.53
N TYR A 209 -9.39 8.86 14.02
CA TYR A 209 -9.42 7.49 14.50
C TYR A 209 -9.86 7.46 15.97
N LYS A 210 -10.97 6.79 16.25
CA LYS A 210 -11.55 6.66 17.59
C LYS A 210 -12.44 5.43 17.68
N ASP A 211 -12.38 4.75 18.82
CA ASP A 211 -13.24 3.59 19.12
C ASP A 211 -13.18 2.50 18.02
N ASP A 212 -11.96 2.24 17.51
CA ASP A 212 -11.68 1.29 16.42
C ASP A 212 -12.31 1.65 15.06
N ASP A 213 -12.65 2.94 14.85
CA ASP A 213 -13.26 3.46 13.62
C ASP A 213 -12.58 4.74 13.11
N PHE A 214 -12.67 4.97 11.80
CA PHE A 214 -12.22 6.20 11.12
C PHE A 214 -13.42 7.06 10.77
N LYS A 215 -13.59 8.17 11.50
CA LYS A 215 -14.70 9.11 11.32
C LYS A 215 -14.24 10.38 10.61
N VAL A 216 -14.88 10.71 9.49
CA VAL A 216 -14.67 12.00 8.81
C VAL A 216 -15.15 13.13 9.70
N LEU A 217 -14.26 14.08 9.99
CA LEU A 217 -14.57 15.31 10.70
C LEU A 217 -14.84 16.48 9.75
N PHE A 218 -14.20 16.47 8.58
CA PHE A 218 -14.36 17.50 7.56
C PHE A 218 -13.90 16.95 6.21
N TYR A 219 -14.65 17.25 5.16
CA TYR A 219 -14.23 17.08 3.78
C TYR A 219 -14.85 18.20 2.94
N GLY A 220 -14.02 19.01 2.29
CA GLY A 220 -14.48 20.09 1.42
C GLY A 220 -13.35 21.01 0.97
N PRO A 221 -13.68 22.07 0.22
CA PRO A 221 -12.72 23.08 -0.23
C PRO A 221 -11.96 23.72 0.92
N LYS A 222 -10.69 24.07 0.69
CA LYS A 222 -9.86 24.71 1.73
C LYS A 222 -10.40 26.06 2.20
N GLU A 223 -11.20 26.72 1.38
CA GLU A 223 -11.88 27.99 1.69
C GLU A 223 -12.97 27.82 2.75
N GLU A 224 -13.51 26.60 2.92
CA GLU A 224 -14.53 26.27 3.92
C GLU A 224 -13.93 25.85 5.28
N ILE A 225 -12.60 25.84 5.41
CA ILE A 225 -11.93 25.52 6.66
C ILE A 225 -12.33 26.58 7.72
N PRO A 226 -12.92 26.17 8.86
CA PRO A 226 -13.40 27.13 9.86
C PRO A 226 -12.25 27.93 10.45
N SER A 227 -12.48 29.25 10.59
CA SER A 227 -11.54 30.32 11.00
C SER A 227 -10.26 29.83 11.69
N PRO A 228 -9.20 29.49 10.93
CA PRO A 228 -7.97 28.97 11.49
C PRO A 228 -7.25 30.06 12.28
N ARG A 229 -6.76 29.73 13.48
CA ARG A 229 -5.81 30.60 14.18
C ARG A 229 -4.42 30.45 13.55
N THR A 230 -3.66 31.53 13.51
CA THR A 230 -2.27 31.50 13.07
C THR A 230 -1.34 31.27 14.25
N TYR A 231 -0.41 30.31 14.12
CA TYR A 231 0.70 30.13 15.06
C TYR A 231 2.00 29.88 14.30
N GLY A 232 2.87 30.88 14.26
CA GLY A 232 4.08 30.87 13.43
C GLY A 232 3.75 30.55 11.97
N ASN A 233 4.39 29.49 11.43
CA ASN A 233 4.19 29.03 10.05
C ASN A 233 3.04 28.02 9.87
N LYS A 234 2.11 27.94 10.84
CA LYS A 234 1.00 26.99 10.82
C LYS A 234 -0.34 27.72 10.96
N TYR A 235 -1.34 27.19 10.28
CA TYR A 235 -2.74 27.36 10.64
C TYR A 235 -3.14 26.26 11.62
N GLU A 236 -3.93 26.60 12.61
CA GLU A 236 -4.49 25.63 13.57
C GLU A 236 -6.00 25.74 13.59
N VAL A 237 -6.67 24.61 13.41
CA VAL A 237 -8.13 24.51 13.38
C VAL A 237 -8.56 23.56 14.49
N THR A 238 -9.47 23.99 15.36
CA THR A 238 -9.93 23.14 16.46
C THR A 238 -10.80 22.00 15.95
N ILE A 239 -10.61 20.80 16.51
CA ILE A 239 -11.41 19.61 16.17
C ILE A 239 -12.90 19.87 16.39
N SER A 240 -13.25 20.62 17.44
CA SER A 240 -14.64 20.98 17.75
C SER A 240 -15.30 21.83 16.66
N SER A 241 -14.53 22.69 15.97
CA SER A 241 -15.07 23.52 14.87
C SER A 241 -15.33 22.69 13.62
N LEU A 242 -14.46 21.73 13.32
CA LEU A 242 -14.63 20.79 12.20
C LEU A 242 -15.89 19.92 12.40
N LYS A 243 -16.07 19.35 13.61
CA LYS A 243 -17.25 18.55 13.98
C LYS A 243 -18.59 19.27 13.83
N LYS A 244 -18.63 20.60 13.98
CA LYS A 244 -19.87 21.37 13.83
C LYS A 244 -20.32 21.44 12.37
N LEU A 245 -19.38 21.55 11.44
CA LEU A 245 -19.67 21.60 10.00
C LEU A 245 -20.19 20.25 9.49
N SER A 246 -19.62 19.13 9.96
CA SER A 246 -20.04 17.79 9.53
C SER A 246 -21.48 17.42 9.94
N ASN A 247 -22.05 18.06 10.97
CA ASN A 247 -23.42 17.84 11.43
C ASN A 247 -24.47 18.67 10.66
N THR A 248 -24.06 19.38 9.61
CA THR A 248 -24.93 20.28 8.83
C THR A 248 -25.39 19.66 7.50
N PHE A 249 -25.06 18.38 7.25
CA PHE A 249 -25.46 17.60 6.08
C PHE A 249 -26.23 16.34 6.48
#